data_AF-A0A7Y0SEH0-F1
#
_entry.id   AF-A0A7Y0SEH0-F1
#
_cell.length_a   1.000
_cell.length_b   1.000
_cell.length_c   1.000
_cell.angle_alpha   90.00
_cell.angle_beta   90.00
_cell.angle_gamma   90.00
#
_symmetry.space_group_name_H-M   'P 1'
#
loop_
_entity.id
_entity.type
_entity.pdbx_description
1 polymer ?
#
loop_
_entity_poly.entity_id
_entity_poly.type
_entity_poly.pdbx_seq_one_letter_code
_entity_poly.pdbx_strand_id
1 'polypeptide(L)' 'MINQEQLVEIHVLHQQGHSIRRIAKDLRISRNTVRTYLRD' A
#
# COMPACT_ATOMS: atom_id res chain seq x y z
N MET A 1 5.26 -11.43 4.44
CA MET A 1 6.03 -10.94 3.27
C MET A 1 5.03 -10.66 2.17
N ILE A 2 5.01 -9.45 1.63
CA ILE A 2 4.07 -9.03 0.58
C ILE A 2 4.62 -9.50 -0.78
N ASN A 3 3.74 -9.85 -1.72
CA ASN A 3 4.16 -10.25 -3.07
C ASN A 3 4.31 -9.04 -4.00
N GLN A 4 4.89 -9.25 -5.18
CA GLN A 4 5.16 -8.16 -6.13
C GLN A 4 3.87 -7.49 -6.65
N GLU A 5 2.79 -8.24 -6.79
CA GLU A 5 1.47 -7.73 -7.20
C GLU A 5 0.92 -6.72 -6.19
N GLN A 6 0.92 -7.07 -4.91
CA GLN A 6 0.46 -6.20 -3.84
C GLN A 6 1.33 -4.94 -3.70
N LEU A 7 2.64 -5.04 -3.98
CA LEU A 7 3.52 -3.87 -4.00
C LEU A 7 3.11 -2.90 -5.11
N VAL A 8 2.91 -3.40 -6.34
CA VAL A 8 2.41 -2.58 -7.46
C VAL A 8 1.07 -1.95 -7.10
N GLU A 9 0.17 -2.72 -6.49
CA GLU A 9 -1.15 -2.24 -6.09
C GLU A 9 -1.08 -1.11 -5.05
N ILE A 10 -0.16 -1.18 -4.08
CA ILE A 10 0.10 -0.08 -3.13
C ILE A 10 0.44 1.21 -3.87
N HIS A 11 1.35 1.16 -4.85
CA HIS A 11 1.76 2.37 -5.60
C HIS A 11 0.64 2.89 -6.51
N VAL A 12 -0.10 2.00 -7.19
CA VAL A 12 -1.23 2.40 -8.05
C VAL A 12 -2.31 3.10 -7.22
N LEU A 13 -2.72 2.52 -6.09
CA LEU A 13 -3.74 3.11 -5.21
C LEU A 13 -3.25 4.45 -4.63
N HIS A 14 -1.97 4.56 -4.28
CA HIS A 14 -1.39 5.80 -3.81
C HIS A 14 -1.38 6.89 -4.89
N GLN A 15 -1.01 6.56 -6.13
CA GLN A 15 -1.06 7.50 -7.27
C GLN A 15 -2.48 7.97 -7.60
N GLN A 16 -3.49 7.13 -7.34
CA GLN A 16 -4.91 7.50 -7.44
C GLN A 16 -5.39 8.42 -6.29
N GLY A 17 -4.50 8.78 -5.35
CA GLY A 17 -4.80 9.68 -4.23
C GLY A 17 -5.42 8.98 -3.02
N HIS A 18 -5.37 7.65 -2.94
CA HIS A 18 -5.84 6.95 -1.74
C HIS A 18 -4.88 7.14 -0.56
N SER A 19 -5.47 7.40 0.61
CA SER A 19 -4.68 7.52 1.84
C SER A 19 -4.10 6.17 2.29
N ILE A 20 -2.96 6.21 2.97
CA ILE A 20 -2.31 5.04 3.59
C ILE A 20 -3.30 4.20 4.41
N ARG A 21 -4.24 4.86 5.12
CA ARG A 21 -5.27 4.19 5.92
C ARG A 21 -6.22 3.37 5.05
N ARG A 22 -6.65 3.93 3.91
CA ARG A 22 -7.55 3.27 2.96
C ARG A 22 -6.84 2.08 2.30
N ILE A 23 -5.63 2.29 1.77
CA ILE A 23 -4.82 1.23 1.14
C ILE A 23 -4.61 0.06 2.10
N ALA A 24 -4.24 0.34 3.35
CA ALA A 24 -4.06 -0.69 4.37
C ALA A 24 -5.33 -1.51 4.65
N LYS A 25 -6.50 -0.86 4.63
CA LYS A 25 -7.80 -1.51 4.82
C LYS A 25 -8.17 -2.37 3.63
N ASP A 26 -7.99 -1.83 2.41
CA ASP A 26 -8.38 -2.49 1.16
C ASP A 26 -7.52 -3.74 0.91
N LEU A 27 -6.20 -3.64 1.15
CA LEU A 27 -5.25 -4.75 0.99
C LEU A 27 -5.14 -5.64 2.23
N ARG A 28 -5.84 -5.32 3.32
CA ARG A 28 -5.81 -6.05 4.62
C ARG A 28 -4.39 -6.21 5.19
N ILE A 29 -3.58 -5.17 5.08
CA ILE A 29 -2.20 -5.12 5.59
C ILE A 29 -2.03 -4.00 6.62
N SER A 30 -0.90 -4.00 7.32
CA SER A 30 -0.63 -2.95 8.30
C SER A 30 -0.35 -1.60 7.63
N ARG A 31 -0.77 -0.50 8.27
CA ARG A 31 -0.42 0.87 7.84
C ARG A 31 1.09 1.11 7.77
N ASN A 32 1.86 0.43 8.62
CA ASN A 32 3.31 0.52 8.60
C ASN A 32 3.89 -0.11 7.35
N THR A 33 3.35 -1.24 6.93
CA THR A 33 3.79 -1.94 5.72
C THR A 33 3.58 -1.08 4.48
N VAL A 34 2.40 -0.47 4.34
CA VAL A 34 2.13 0.49 3.25
C VAL A 34 3.12 1.67 3.29
N ARG A 35 3.39 2.22 4.48
CA ARG A 35 4.31 3.35 4.63
C ARG A 35 5.75 3.00 4.27
N THR A 36 6.21 1.80 4.62
CA THR A 36 7.54 1.30 4.24
C THR A 36 7.67 1.26 2.72
N TYR A 37 6.71 0.62 2.04
CA TYR A 37 6.75 0.48 0.57
C TYR A 37 6.46 1.77 -0.22
N LEU A 38 5.97 2.83 0.41
CA LEU A 38 5.81 4.14 -0.24
C LEU A 38 6.98 5.10 0.02
N ARG A 39 7.90 4.75 0.93
CA ARG A 39 9.09 5.57 1.25
C ARG A 39 10.32 5.17 0.46
N ASP A 40 10.42 3.88 0.14
CA ASP A 40 11.43 3.30 -0.75
C ASP A 40 10.95 3.40 -2.21
#